data_AF-A0A314XIL4-F1
#
_entry.id   AF-A0A314XIL4-F1
#
_cell.length_a   1.000
_cell.length_b   1.000
_cell.length_c   1.000
_cell.angle_alpha   90.00
_cell.angle_beta   90.00
_cell.angle_gamma   90.00
#
_symmetry.space_group_name_H-M   'P 1'
#
loop_
_entity.id
_entity.type
_entity.pdbx_description
1 polymer ?
#
loop_
_entity_poly.entity_id
_entity_poly.type
_entity_poly.pdbx_seq_one_letter_code
_entity_poly.pdbx_strand_id
1 'polypeptide(L)'
;MGNYLDYDLYLGRNQNKKEWNYQSAILRKIYDDCNDEDVELTKEDIKSISRLIARIEAKFPMFQVQPCVDWFKWDGSKHPLSNAPDPKRRLIPSKSESKLVNKIKLAIRKGLIKPKKSKEEEEEEESVYPLWGDDSNSTEKNDHLSYIPTPKPKLPGHEESFNPSLEYIPTQEEINSYQLMYKEDRPKFIPKR
;
A
#
# COMPACT_ATOMS: atom_id res chain seq x y z
N MET A 1 23.00 38.48 -25.68
CA MET A 1 24.48 38.40 -25.76
C MET A 1 24.83 37.58 -26.99
N GLY A 2 25.02 38.24 -28.13
CA GLY A 2 25.28 37.59 -29.41
C GLY A 2 26.77 37.48 -29.65
N ASN A 3 27.28 36.25 -29.68
CA ASN A 3 28.62 35.98 -30.20
C ASN A 3 28.51 35.95 -31.72
N TYR A 4 28.66 37.12 -32.34
CA TYR A 4 29.13 37.18 -33.72
C TYR A 4 30.51 36.53 -33.72
N LEU A 5 30.60 35.30 -34.25
CA LEU A 5 31.89 34.74 -34.62
C LEU A 5 32.37 35.59 -35.80
N ASP A 6 33.18 36.58 -35.47
CA ASP A 6 33.88 37.42 -36.41
C ASP A 6 34.95 36.54 -37.08
N TYR A 7 34.60 36.01 -38.25
CA TYR A 7 35.49 35.14 -39.04
C TYR A 7 36.77 35.87 -39.51
N ASP A 8 36.84 37.18 -39.30
CA ASP A 8 37.97 38.05 -39.62
C ASP A 8 39.16 37.92 -38.64
N LEU A 9 39.01 37.22 -37.51
CA LEU A 9 40.05 37.11 -36.49
C LEU A 9 41.09 35.99 -36.70
N TYR A 10 40.88 35.07 -37.65
CA TYR A 10 41.77 33.91 -37.86
C TYR A 10 42.69 33.97 -39.09
N LEU A 11 42.74 35.10 -39.81
CA LEU A 11 43.62 35.25 -40.96
C LEU A 11 44.54 36.46 -40.76
N GLY A 12 45.84 36.17 -40.66
CA GLY A 12 46.89 37.08 -40.22
C GLY A 12 46.98 38.41 -40.98
N ARG A 13 47.47 39.42 -40.25
CA ARG A 13 47.87 40.74 -40.73
C ARG A 13 48.75 40.62 -41.99
N ASN A 14 48.21 40.93 -43.17
CA ASN A 14 49.01 41.15 -44.38
C ASN A 14 48.47 42.36 -45.17
N GLN A 15 49.35 43.33 -45.43
CA GLN A 15 49.05 44.65 -45.99
C GLN A 15 48.93 44.67 -47.53
N ASN A 16 48.05 43.87 -48.12
CA ASN A 16 47.81 43.99 -49.57
C ASN A 16 46.34 43.76 -49.95
N LYS A 17 45.54 44.84 -49.92
CA LYS A 17 44.11 44.83 -50.27
C LYS A 17 43.83 44.29 -51.68
N LYS A 18 44.76 44.42 -52.62
CA LYS A 18 44.60 43.93 -54.00
C LYS A 18 44.64 42.39 -54.06
N GLU A 19 45.62 41.76 -53.44
CA GLU A 19 45.78 40.29 -53.42
C GLU A 19 44.61 39.60 -52.68
N TRP A 20 44.12 40.22 -51.60
CA TRP A 20 42.93 39.77 -50.87
C TRP A 20 41.65 39.79 -51.73
N ASN A 21 41.46 40.81 -52.58
CA ASN A 21 40.32 40.88 -53.48
C ASN A 21 40.39 39.83 -54.61
N TYR A 22 41.59 39.48 -55.08
CA TYR A 22 41.77 38.43 -56.08
C TYR A 22 41.55 37.02 -55.50
N GLN A 23 42.13 36.71 -54.34
CA GLN A 23 41.92 35.40 -53.69
C GLN A 23 40.47 35.18 -53.25
N SER A 24 39.79 36.21 -52.73
CA SER A 24 38.38 36.12 -52.35
C SER A 24 37.41 36.08 -53.54
N ALA A 25 37.82 36.54 -54.74
CA ALA A 25 37.05 36.38 -55.97
C ALA A 25 37.14 34.96 -56.54
N ILE A 26 38.30 34.31 -56.42
CA ILE A 26 38.52 32.91 -56.84
C ILE A 26 37.69 31.95 -55.98
N LEU A 27 37.60 32.18 -54.67
CA LEU A 27 36.80 31.36 -53.73
C LEU A 27 35.28 31.51 -53.89
N ARG A 28 34.80 32.35 -54.84
CA ARG A 28 33.37 32.54 -55.16
C ARG A 28 32.93 31.82 -56.43
N LYS A 29 33.85 31.20 -57.16
CA LYS A 29 33.55 30.43 -58.37
C LYS A 29 33.54 28.95 -58.05
N ILE A 30 32.52 28.25 -58.54
CA ILE A 30 32.41 26.79 -58.47
C ILE A 30 32.24 26.28 -59.90
N TYR A 31 33.00 25.25 -60.24
CA TYR A 31 32.90 24.57 -61.53
C TYR A 31 31.66 23.67 -61.55
N ASP A 32 30.81 23.82 -62.58
CA ASP A 32 29.66 22.96 -62.82
C ASP A 32 30.00 21.91 -63.89
N ASP A 33 30.22 20.66 -63.46
CA ASP A 33 30.56 19.53 -64.33
C ASP A 33 29.50 19.24 -65.41
N CYS A 34 28.24 19.63 -65.20
CA CYS A 34 27.15 19.30 -66.13
C CYS A 34 27.06 20.27 -67.32
N ASN A 35 27.44 21.52 -67.10
CA ASN A 35 27.38 22.58 -68.12
C ASN A 35 28.78 23.01 -68.60
N ASP A 36 29.85 22.45 -68.03
CA ASP A 36 31.25 22.80 -68.30
C ASP A 36 31.53 24.32 -68.19
N GLU A 37 30.91 24.97 -67.18
CA GLU A 37 31.01 26.41 -66.95
C GLU A 37 31.37 26.74 -65.48
N ASP A 38 32.16 27.81 -65.29
CA ASP A 38 32.47 28.35 -63.97
C ASP A 38 31.36 29.29 -63.49
N VAL A 39 30.59 28.86 -62.50
CA VAL A 39 29.47 29.63 -61.95
C VAL A 39 29.94 30.53 -60.80
N GLU A 40 29.67 31.83 -60.90
CA GLU A 40 29.89 32.79 -59.83
C GLU A 40 28.74 32.76 -58.82
N LEU A 41 29.05 32.46 -57.55
CA LEU A 41 28.05 32.44 -56.48
C LEU A 41 27.60 33.85 -56.10
N THR A 42 26.28 34.05 -56.08
CA THR A 42 25.71 35.28 -55.55
C THR A 42 25.83 35.33 -54.02
N LYS A 43 25.67 36.52 -53.44
CA LYS A 43 25.67 36.69 -51.99
C LYS A 43 24.53 35.93 -51.30
N GLU A 44 23.42 35.70 -52.00
CA GLU A 44 22.27 34.96 -51.49
C GLU A 44 22.54 33.45 -51.46
N ASP A 45 23.24 32.93 -52.47
CA ASP A 45 23.65 31.53 -52.55
C ASP A 45 24.62 31.18 -51.43
N ILE A 46 25.65 32.01 -51.23
CA ILE A 46 26.61 31.84 -50.13
C ILE A 46 25.88 31.85 -48.78
N LYS A 47 24.92 32.77 -48.58
CA LYS A 47 24.14 32.85 -47.33
C LYS A 47 23.25 31.62 -47.13
N SER A 48 22.79 30.99 -48.21
CA SER A 48 21.97 29.78 -48.18
C SER A 48 22.82 28.55 -47.89
N ILE A 49 23.98 28.43 -48.55
CA ILE A 49 25.00 27.41 -48.31
C ILE A 49 25.50 27.47 -46.86
N SER A 50 25.85 28.65 -46.34
CA SER A 50 26.28 28.80 -44.95
C SER A 50 25.19 28.41 -43.94
N ARG A 51 23.91 28.65 -44.26
CA ARG A 51 22.78 28.19 -43.44
C ARG A 51 22.63 26.67 -43.45
N LEU A 52 22.76 26.05 -44.63
CA LEU A 52 22.75 24.60 -44.79
C LEU A 52 23.90 23.93 -44.04
N ILE A 53 25.12 24.44 -44.17
CA ILE A 53 26.32 23.94 -43.46
C ILE A 53 26.15 24.05 -41.94
N ALA A 54 25.63 25.19 -41.45
CA ALA A 54 25.36 25.39 -40.03
C ALA A 54 24.19 24.54 -39.50
N ARG A 55 23.51 23.76 -40.37
CA ARG A 55 22.32 22.97 -40.07
C ARG A 55 21.21 23.81 -39.41
N ILE A 56 21.23 25.11 -39.71
CA ILE A 56 20.16 26.04 -39.37
C ILE A 56 19.18 25.88 -40.52
N GLU A 57 18.05 25.22 -40.24
CA GLU A 57 16.95 25.15 -41.21
C GLU A 57 16.72 26.53 -41.80
N ALA A 58 16.59 26.61 -43.13
CA ALA A 58 16.16 27.83 -43.78
C ALA A 58 14.78 28.15 -43.20
N LYS A 59 14.74 28.97 -42.15
CA LYS A 59 13.52 29.32 -41.44
C LYS A 59 12.66 30.10 -42.42
N PHE A 60 11.82 29.38 -43.16
CA PHE A 60 10.56 29.92 -43.62
C PHE A 60 9.88 30.49 -42.36
N PRO A 61 9.19 31.63 -42.44
CA PRO A 61 8.47 32.21 -41.30
C PRO A 61 7.36 31.30 -40.71
N MET A 62 7.21 30.09 -41.25
CA MET A 62 6.14 29.13 -41.03
C MET A 62 6.47 28.04 -39.99
N PHE A 63 7.64 28.07 -39.35
CA PHE A 63 7.98 27.14 -38.26
C PHE A 63 7.71 27.77 -36.88
N GLN A 64 6.52 28.36 -36.72
CA GLN A 64 5.96 28.51 -35.37
C GLN A 64 5.52 27.11 -34.93
N VAL A 65 5.75 26.74 -33.66
CA VAL A 65 5.25 25.46 -33.12
C VAL A 65 3.73 25.50 -33.26
N GLN A 66 3.21 24.78 -34.25
CA GLN A 66 1.78 24.73 -34.49
C GLN A 66 1.13 23.98 -33.32
N PRO A 67 0.01 24.47 -32.77
CA PRO A 67 -0.69 23.73 -31.73
C PRO A 67 -1.13 22.38 -32.30
N CYS A 68 -1.11 21.33 -31.47
CA CYS A 68 -1.66 20.03 -31.87
C CYS A 68 -3.17 20.17 -32.05
N VAL A 69 -3.61 20.23 -33.30
CA VAL A 69 -5.03 20.29 -33.64
C VAL A 69 -5.53 18.86 -33.77
N ASP A 70 -6.56 18.50 -33.01
CA ASP A 70 -7.22 17.20 -33.19
C ASP A 70 -8.21 17.31 -34.36
N TRP A 71 -7.79 16.79 -35.52
CA TRP A 71 -8.65 16.75 -36.72
C TRP A 71 -9.76 15.70 -36.62
N PHE A 72 -9.67 14.77 -35.67
CA PHE A 72 -10.64 13.68 -35.52
C PHE A 72 -11.44 13.81 -34.24
N LYS A 73 -12.67 14.31 -34.36
CA LYS A 73 -13.61 14.36 -33.23
C LYS A 73 -14.23 12.98 -33.00
N TRP A 74 -13.77 12.29 -31.96
CA TRP A 74 -14.32 11.01 -31.51
C TRP A 74 -15.65 11.14 -30.76
N ASP A 75 -16.01 12.35 -30.35
CA ASP A 75 -17.23 12.64 -29.61
C ASP A 75 -18.47 12.51 -30.52
N GLY A 76 -19.38 11.60 -30.18
CA GLY A 76 -20.62 11.35 -30.93
C GLY A 76 -20.70 10.04 -31.72
N SER A 77 -19.80 9.06 -31.49
CA SER A 77 -19.94 7.74 -32.11
C SER A 77 -21.21 7.02 -31.63
N LYS A 78 -22.20 6.88 -32.51
CA LYS A 78 -23.48 6.20 -32.24
C LYS A 78 -23.34 4.67 -32.15
N HIS A 79 -22.29 4.12 -32.75
CA HIS A 79 -22.03 2.68 -32.80
C HIS A 79 -20.73 2.36 -32.06
N PRO A 80 -20.62 1.15 -31.48
CA PRO A 80 -19.35 0.68 -30.94
C PRO A 80 -18.32 0.54 -32.06
N LEU A 81 -17.04 0.70 -31.72
CA LEU A 81 -15.93 0.51 -32.66
C LEU A 81 -15.89 -0.91 -33.24
N SER A 82 -16.42 -1.89 -32.50
CA SER A 82 -16.51 -3.29 -32.93
C SER A 82 -17.94 -3.82 -32.77
N ASN A 83 -18.43 -4.51 -33.79
CA ASN A 83 -19.71 -5.22 -33.80
C ASN A 83 -19.51 -6.74 -33.56
N ALA A 84 -18.51 -7.10 -32.75
CA ALA A 84 -18.29 -8.51 -32.40
C ALA A 84 -19.54 -9.06 -31.68
N PRO A 85 -20.07 -10.21 -32.10
CA PRO A 85 -21.27 -10.77 -31.50
C PRO A 85 -21.01 -11.11 -30.03
N ASP A 86 -21.99 -10.81 -29.18
CA ASP A 86 -21.85 -11.06 -27.75
C ASP A 86 -21.74 -12.57 -27.45
N PRO A 87 -20.77 -13.00 -26.64
CA PRO A 87 -20.62 -14.40 -26.33
C PRO A 87 -21.72 -14.87 -25.38
N LYS A 88 -22.23 -16.08 -25.62
CA LYS A 88 -23.35 -16.68 -24.86
C LYS A 88 -23.15 -16.70 -23.33
N ARG A 89 -21.90 -16.72 -22.85
CA ARG A 89 -21.56 -16.68 -21.42
C ARG A 89 -22.01 -15.41 -20.69
N ARG A 90 -22.32 -14.33 -21.40
CA ARG A 90 -22.86 -13.10 -20.80
C ARG A 90 -24.35 -13.22 -20.46
N LEU A 91 -25.06 -14.10 -21.17
CA LEU A 91 -26.51 -14.28 -21.05
C LEU A 91 -26.88 -15.52 -20.22
N ILE A 92 -25.99 -16.52 -20.15
CA ILE A 92 -26.20 -17.76 -19.39
C ILE A 92 -25.43 -17.70 -18.06
N PRO A 93 -25.92 -18.36 -17.00
CA PRO A 93 -25.16 -18.56 -15.76
C PRO A 93 -23.72 -19.01 -15.98
N SER A 94 -22.83 -18.61 -15.07
CA SER A 94 -21.40 -18.79 -15.28
C SER A 94 -20.98 -20.27 -15.19
N LYS A 95 -20.11 -20.69 -16.12
CA LYS A 95 -19.55 -22.05 -16.10
C LYS A 95 -18.53 -22.24 -14.97
N SER A 96 -17.85 -21.18 -14.54
CA SER A 96 -16.89 -21.21 -13.44
C SER A 96 -17.57 -21.51 -12.11
N GLU A 97 -18.70 -20.88 -11.82
CA GLU A 97 -19.47 -21.16 -10.61
C GLU A 97 -20.02 -22.59 -10.64
N SER A 98 -20.55 -23.04 -11.78
CA SER A 98 -21.03 -24.43 -11.92
C SER A 98 -19.93 -25.45 -11.60
N LYS A 99 -18.70 -25.22 -12.08
CA LYS A 99 -17.53 -26.06 -11.74
C LYS A 99 -17.21 -26.02 -10.24
N LEU A 100 -17.24 -24.84 -9.62
CA LEU A 100 -16.98 -24.68 -8.20
C LEU A 100 -18.03 -25.40 -7.35
N VAL A 101 -19.32 -25.23 -7.65
CA VAL A 101 -20.43 -25.91 -6.97
C VAL A 101 -20.27 -27.42 -7.09
N ASN A 102 -19.90 -27.93 -8.26
CA ASN A 102 -19.67 -29.37 -8.44
C ASN A 102 -18.47 -29.87 -7.63
N LYS A 103 -17.40 -29.09 -7.52
CA LYS A 103 -16.25 -29.41 -6.65
C LYS A 103 -16.66 -29.47 -5.19
N ILE A 104 -17.44 -28.51 -4.71
CA ILE A 104 -17.97 -28.48 -3.34
C ILE A 104 -18.89 -29.69 -3.10
N LYS A 105 -19.81 -29.98 -4.02
CA LYS A 105 -20.68 -31.18 -3.95
C LYS A 105 -19.87 -32.47 -3.84
N LEU A 106 -18.81 -32.62 -4.63
CA LEU A 106 -17.91 -33.77 -4.56
C LEU A 106 -17.18 -33.83 -3.21
N ALA A 107 -16.72 -32.71 -2.69
CA ALA A 107 -16.06 -32.64 -1.38
C ALA A 107 -17.00 -33.01 -0.24
N ILE A 108 -18.27 -32.58 -0.30
CA ILE A 108 -19.32 -32.97 0.64
C ILE A 108 -19.58 -34.47 0.57
N ARG A 109 -19.75 -35.04 -0.64
CA ARG A 109 -19.94 -36.49 -0.83
C ARG A 109 -18.76 -37.33 -0.33
N LYS A 110 -17.54 -36.81 -0.45
CA LYS A 110 -16.33 -37.44 0.10
C LYS A 110 -16.18 -37.24 1.61
N GLY A 111 -17.04 -36.46 2.25
CA GLY A 111 -16.96 -36.14 3.68
C GLY A 111 -15.83 -35.17 4.06
N LEU A 112 -15.17 -34.52 3.08
CA LEU A 112 -14.11 -33.54 3.33
C LEU A 112 -14.67 -32.21 3.87
N ILE A 113 -15.88 -31.85 3.44
CA ILE A 113 -16.61 -30.67 3.91
C ILE A 113 -17.89 -31.19 4.54
N LYS A 114 -18.06 -30.94 5.84
CA LYS A 114 -19.35 -31.17 6.49
C LYS A 114 -20.20 -29.91 6.30
N PRO A 115 -21.47 -30.02 5.86
CA PRO A 115 -22.36 -28.87 5.88
C PRO A 115 -22.47 -28.36 7.32
N LYS A 116 -22.56 -27.05 7.49
CA LYS A 116 -22.79 -26.47 8.81
C LYS A 116 -24.14 -27.00 9.32
N LYS A 117 -24.14 -27.58 10.52
CA LYS A 117 -25.36 -28.02 11.20
C LYS A 117 -26.23 -26.81 11.52
N SER A 118 -27.54 -27.01 11.65
CA SER A 118 -28.39 -25.94 12.19
C SER A 118 -27.92 -25.63 13.63
N LYS A 119 -28.16 -24.39 14.10
CA LYS A 119 -27.80 -24.02 15.47
C LYS A 119 -28.51 -24.93 16.50
N GLU A 120 -29.72 -25.36 16.17
CA GLU A 120 -30.52 -26.30 16.97
C GLU A 120 -29.78 -27.64 17.17
N GLU A 121 -29.17 -28.20 16.12
CA GLU A 121 -28.36 -29.42 16.22
C GLU A 121 -27.05 -29.22 16.99
N GLU A 122 -26.43 -28.04 16.89
CA GLU A 122 -25.22 -27.69 17.67
C GLU A 122 -25.55 -27.53 19.17
N GLU A 123 -26.69 -26.92 19.49
CA GLU A 123 -27.20 -26.74 20.86
C GLU A 123 -27.65 -28.08 21.49
N GLU A 124 -28.20 -29.01 20.70
CA GLU A 124 -28.49 -30.38 21.14
C GLU A 124 -27.22 -31.19 21.42
N GLU A 125 -26.14 -31.00 20.64
CA GLU A 125 -24.85 -31.66 20.90
C GLU A 125 -24.12 -31.08 22.13
N GLU A 126 -24.34 -29.80 22.43
CA GLU A 126 -23.91 -29.15 23.68
C GLU A 126 -24.88 -29.41 24.84
N SER A 127 -25.66 -30.50 24.79
CA SER A 127 -26.52 -30.92 25.89
C SER A 127 -25.74 -30.93 27.21
N VAL A 128 -26.17 -30.09 28.14
CA VAL A 128 -25.59 -29.97 29.48
C VAL A 128 -25.82 -31.28 30.23
N TYR A 129 -24.76 -32.08 30.38
CA TYR A 129 -24.83 -33.29 31.19
C TYR A 129 -24.51 -32.97 32.66
N PRO A 130 -25.29 -33.49 33.63
CA PRO A 130 -24.91 -33.43 35.03
C PRO A 130 -23.62 -34.25 35.22
N LEU A 131 -22.52 -33.58 35.52
CA LEU A 131 -21.23 -34.24 35.79
C LEU A 131 -21.25 -35.05 37.09
N TRP A 132 -22.12 -34.65 38.02
CA TRP A 132 -22.32 -35.33 39.30
C TRP A 132 -23.48 -36.32 39.17
N GLY A 133 -23.25 -37.58 39.55
CA GLY A 133 -24.30 -38.60 39.62
C GLY A 133 -25.11 -38.54 40.93
N ASP A 134 -26.12 -39.39 41.05
CA ASP A 134 -26.84 -39.57 42.31
C ASP A 134 -25.90 -40.18 43.35
N ASP A 135 -25.54 -39.36 44.34
CA ASP A 135 -24.48 -39.57 45.33
C ASP A 135 -24.75 -40.74 46.33
N SER A 136 -25.74 -41.59 46.02
CA SER A 136 -26.24 -42.68 46.86
C SER A 136 -25.38 -43.96 46.83
N ASN A 137 -24.49 -44.11 45.84
CA ASN A 137 -23.66 -45.31 45.64
C ASN A 137 -22.14 -45.05 45.56
N SER A 138 -21.63 -43.93 46.08
CA SER A 138 -20.20 -43.63 46.00
C SER A 138 -19.37 -44.41 47.05
N THR A 139 -19.06 -45.67 46.75
CA THR A 139 -18.00 -46.43 47.47
C THR A 139 -16.61 -45.79 47.31
N GLU A 140 -16.46 -44.86 46.36
CA GLU A 140 -15.25 -44.04 46.11
C GLU A 140 -14.92 -43.05 47.24
N LYS A 141 -15.89 -42.76 48.13
CA LYS A 141 -15.65 -41.98 49.35
C LYS A 141 -14.90 -42.74 50.45
N ASN A 142 -14.38 -43.95 50.19
CA ASN A 142 -13.60 -44.70 51.17
C ASN A 142 -12.15 -44.97 50.73
N ASP A 143 -11.82 -44.76 49.45
CA ASP A 143 -10.49 -45.08 48.87
C ASP A 143 -9.61 -43.83 48.65
N HIS A 144 -9.92 -42.72 49.31
CA HIS A 144 -9.04 -41.55 49.29
C HIS A 144 -7.94 -41.67 50.34
N LEU A 145 -6.75 -41.15 50.01
CA LEU A 145 -5.61 -41.04 50.91
C LEU A 145 -6.07 -40.49 52.26
N SER A 146 -6.01 -41.31 53.32
CA SER A 146 -6.45 -40.99 54.68
C SER A 146 -5.69 -39.82 55.32
N TYR A 147 -4.69 -39.28 54.62
CA TYR A 147 -3.75 -38.29 55.09
C TYR A 147 -4.08 -36.85 54.68
N ILE A 148 -5.09 -36.59 53.83
CA ILE A 148 -5.43 -35.20 53.47
C ILE A 148 -6.25 -34.60 54.62
N PRO A 149 -5.69 -33.71 55.46
CA PRO A 149 -6.48 -33.06 56.50
C PRO A 149 -7.52 -32.16 55.83
N THR A 150 -8.72 -32.14 56.38
CA THR A 150 -9.73 -31.18 55.95
C THR A 150 -9.19 -29.75 56.13
N PRO A 151 -9.43 -28.85 55.17
CA PRO A 151 -9.06 -27.45 55.34
C PRO A 151 -9.81 -26.92 56.57
N LYS A 152 -9.08 -26.32 57.53
CA LYS A 152 -9.68 -25.81 58.76
C LYS A 152 -10.49 -24.55 58.43
N PRO A 153 -11.83 -24.56 58.50
CA PRO A 153 -12.61 -23.35 58.31
C PRO A 153 -12.33 -22.39 59.47
N LYS A 154 -12.46 -21.09 59.21
CA LYS A 154 -12.43 -20.11 60.30
C LYS A 154 -13.64 -20.35 61.21
N LEU A 155 -13.42 -20.26 62.51
CA LEU A 155 -14.52 -20.30 63.47
C LEU A 155 -15.42 -19.07 63.26
N PRO A 156 -16.75 -19.22 63.37
CA PRO A 156 -17.62 -18.05 63.40
C PRO A 156 -17.24 -17.17 64.59
N GLY A 157 -17.14 -15.86 64.36
CA GLY A 157 -16.70 -14.89 65.35
C GLY A 157 -17.42 -13.55 65.23
N HIS A 158 -17.06 -12.61 66.10
CA HIS A 158 -17.67 -11.27 66.18
C HIS A 158 -16.66 -10.15 65.94
N GLU A 159 -15.48 -10.47 65.39
CA GLU A 159 -14.41 -9.50 65.09
C GLU A 159 -14.84 -8.39 64.13
N GLU A 160 -15.78 -8.69 63.23
CA GLU A 160 -16.33 -7.76 62.23
C GLU A 160 -17.71 -7.19 62.64
N SER A 161 -18.03 -7.18 63.94
CA SER A 161 -19.28 -6.57 64.43
C SER A 161 -19.30 -5.07 64.17
N PHE A 162 -20.43 -4.56 63.66
CA PHE A 162 -20.63 -3.13 63.36
C PHE A 162 -20.72 -2.25 64.61
N ASN A 163 -21.13 -2.80 65.75
CA ASN A 163 -21.25 -2.07 67.02
C ASN A 163 -20.48 -2.81 68.13
N PRO A 164 -19.13 -2.77 68.09
CA PRO A 164 -18.31 -3.40 69.12
C PRO A 164 -18.45 -2.63 70.45
N SER A 165 -18.31 -3.33 71.59
CA SER A 165 -18.20 -2.65 72.89
C SER A 165 -16.90 -1.83 72.94
N LEU A 166 -16.87 -0.83 73.83
CA LEU A 166 -15.75 0.13 73.91
C LEU A 166 -14.39 -0.54 74.19
N GLU A 167 -14.41 -1.70 74.84
CA GLU A 167 -13.21 -2.49 75.18
C GLU A 167 -12.50 -3.07 73.95
N TYR A 168 -13.24 -3.29 72.85
CA TYR A 168 -12.65 -3.83 71.62
C TYR A 168 -12.09 -2.75 70.71
N ILE A 169 -12.38 -1.46 70.96
CA ILE A 169 -11.85 -0.36 70.15
C ILE A 169 -10.41 -0.10 70.61
N PRO A 170 -9.40 -0.30 69.74
CA PRO A 170 -8.01 -0.22 70.16
C PRO A 170 -7.58 1.22 70.45
N THR A 171 -6.63 1.34 71.37
CA THR A 171 -5.99 2.63 71.70
C THR A 171 -5.01 3.06 70.61
N GLN A 172 -4.62 4.35 70.59
CA GLN A 172 -3.68 4.86 69.58
C GLN A 172 -2.32 4.15 69.64
N GLU A 173 -1.89 3.74 70.83
CA GLU A 173 -0.65 2.99 71.04
C GLU A 173 -0.71 1.59 70.41
N GLU A 174 -1.83 0.90 70.53
CA GLU A 174 -2.09 -0.40 69.90
C GLU A 174 -2.19 -0.30 68.37
N ILE A 175 -2.80 0.75 67.86
CA ILE A 175 -2.85 0.98 66.40
C ILE A 175 -1.44 1.15 65.83
N ASN A 176 -0.57 1.89 66.54
CA ASN A 176 0.82 2.08 66.14
C ASN A 176 1.59 0.75 66.21
N SER A 177 1.35 -0.07 67.24
CA SER A 177 2.01 -1.39 67.35
C SER A 177 1.59 -2.33 66.21
N TYR A 178 0.31 -2.34 65.82
CA TYR A 178 -0.16 -3.10 64.65
C TYR A 178 0.44 -2.65 63.32
N GLN A 179 0.82 -1.37 63.19
CA GLN A 179 1.48 -0.84 61.99
C GLN A 179 2.95 -1.27 61.92
N LEU A 180 3.59 -1.51 63.06
CA LEU A 180 4.97 -1.98 63.15
C LEU A 180 5.10 -3.50 62.96
N MET A 181 4.01 -4.27 63.16
CA MET A 181 3.97 -5.72 62.94
C MET A 181 4.00 -6.10 61.46
N TYR A 182 4.45 -7.32 61.16
CA TYR A 182 4.37 -7.90 59.81
C TYR A 182 2.92 -8.12 59.38
N LYS A 183 2.67 -8.08 58.07
CA LYS A 183 1.31 -8.18 57.48
C LYS A 183 0.56 -9.46 57.87
N GLU A 184 1.28 -10.54 58.15
CA GLU A 184 0.73 -11.85 58.51
C GLU A 184 0.26 -11.90 59.97
N ASP A 185 0.98 -11.23 60.87
CA ASP A 185 0.69 -11.18 62.31
C ASP A 185 -0.30 -10.07 62.68
N ARG A 186 -0.48 -9.09 61.80
CA ARG A 186 -1.42 -7.99 62.01
C ARG A 186 -2.86 -8.51 62.07
N PRO A 187 -3.71 -7.99 62.98
CA PRO A 187 -5.15 -8.29 62.92
C PRO A 187 -5.71 -7.92 61.54
N LYS A 188 -6.50 -8.83 60.96
CA LYS A 188 -7.08 -8.68 59.61
C LYS A 188 -8.05 -7.49 59.53
N PHE A 189 -8.74 -7.21 60.63
CA PHE A 189 -9.69 -6.13 60.76
C PHE A 189 -9.45 -5.36 62.06
N ILE A 190 -9.64 -4.04 62.02
CA ILE A 190 -9.58 -3.16 63.19
C ILE A 190 -11.00 -2.68 63.46
N PRO A 191 -11.62 -3.08 64.59
CA PRO A 191 -12.99 -2.67 64.91
C PRO A 191 -13.07 -1.16 65.08
N LYS A 192 -14.12 -0.59 64.50
CA LYS A 192 -14.46 0.83 64.60
C LYS A 192 -15.94 0.93 64.94
N ARG A 193 -16.31 2.03 65.57
CA ARG A 193 -17.70 2.40 65.82
C ARG A 193 -18.06 3.60 64.95
#